data_AF-A0A953MDH2-F1
#
_entry.id   AF-A0A953MDH2-F1
#
_cell.length_a   1.000
_cell.length_b   1.000
_cell.length_c   1.000
_cell.angle_alpha   90.00
_cell.angle_beta   90.00
_cell.angle_gamma   90.00
#
_symmetry.space_group_name_H-M   'P 1'
#
loop_
_entity.id
_entity.type
_entity.pdbx_description
1 polymer ?
#
loop_
_entity_poly.entity_id
_entity_poly.type
_entity_poly.pdbx_seq_one_letter_code
_entity_poly.pdbx_strand_id
1 'polypeptide(L)'
;MDKYKKAIRENVCEICVDSNEKGFCTMNGEEVCAVQLYLPKIVEIVHSLDSENIEEYYQLMKDEICANCNSLDGNGACYLRDDVNCSIDRYYMIIVDTIKKVDAGLI
;
A
#
# COMPACT_ATOMS: atom_id res chain seq x y z
N MET A 1 15.10 3.30 1.90
CA MET A 1 13.85 3.45 1.13
C MET A 1 13.89 2.69 -0.20
N ASP A 2 15.00 2.70 -0.94
CA ASP A 2 15.07 2.04 -2.25
C ASP A 2 14.83 0.51 -2.21
N LYS A 3 15.30 -0.16 -1.15
CA LYS A 3 15.01 -1.59 -0.91
C LYS A 3 13.51 -1.89 -0.88
N TYR A 4 12.72 -1.06 -0.20
CA TYR A 4 11.25 -1.20 -0.14
C TYR A 4 10.61 -0.89 -1.49
N LYS A 5 11.04 0.17 -2.18
CA LYS A 5 10.52 0.49 -3.52
C LYS A 5 10.73 -0.67 -4.50
N LYS A 6 11.91 -1.29 -4.47
CA LYS A 6 12.23 -2.45 -5.29
C LYS A 6 11.32 -3.63 -4.93
N ALA A 7 11.27 -4.00 -3.65
CA ALA A 7 10.47 -5.14 -3.21
C ALA A 7 8.97 -4.97 -3.50
N ILE A 8 8.42 -3.76 -3.31
CA ILE A 8 7.02 -3.46 -3.65
C ILE A 8 6.77 -3.64 -5.15
N ARG A 9 7.69 -3.20 -6.01
CA ARG A 9 7.57 -3.43 -7.47
C ARG A 9 7.55 -4.92 -7.81
N GLU A 10 8.40 -5.69 -7.17
CA GLU A 10 8.58 -7.13 -7.45
C GLU A 10 7.51 -8.02 -6.81
N ASN A 11 6.83 -7.59 -5.74
CA ASN A 11 5.91 -8.47 -4.99
C ASN A 11 4.47 -7.96 -4.92
N VAL A 12 4.26 -6.65 -5.07
CA VAL A 12 2.92 -6.03 -5.02
C VAL A 12 2.51 -5.54 -6.39
N CYS A 13 3.37 -4.79 -7.09
CA CYS A 13 3.01 -4.28 -8.42
C CYS A 13 2.80 -5.42 -9.42
N GLU A 14 3.57 -6.50 -9.37
CA GLU A 14 3.43 -7.61 -10.34
C GLU A 14 2.01 -8.22 -10.38
N ILE A 15 1.30 -8.24 -9.24
CA ILE A 15 -0.06 -8.80 -9.11
C ILE A 15 -1.15 -7.72 -9.06
N CYS A 16 -0.77 -6.44 -9.16
CA CYS A 16 -1.70 -5.33 -9.08
C CYS A 16 -2.67 -5.36 -10.26
N VAL A 17 -3.94 -5.03 -10.02
CA VAL A 17 -4.98 -4.89 -11.05
C VAL A 17 -4.59 -3.89 -12.15
N ASP A 18 -3.79 -2.89 -11.80
CA ASP A 18 -3.26 -1.88 -12.73
C ASP A 18 -1.95 -2.33 -13.40
N SER A 19 -1.60 -3.62 -13.34
CA SER A 19 -0.45 -4.18 -14.04
C SER A 19 -0.87 -4.98 -15.25
N ASN A 20 -0.03 -4.90 -16.30
CA ASN A 20 -0.22 -5.72 -17.49
C ASN A 20 0.19 -7.18 -17.26
N GLU A 21 0.00 -8.03 -18.27
CA GLU A 21 0.37 -9.45 -18.26
C GLU A 21 1.87 -9.73 -18.00
N LYS A 22 2.71 -8.69 -18.00
CA LYS A 22 4.16 -8.78 -17.72
C LYS A 22 4.52 -8.15 -16.36
N GLY A 23 3.54 -7.80 -15.52
CA GLY A 23 3.74 -7.25 -14.19
C GLY A 23 4.15 -5.77 -14.15
N PHE A 24 4.04 -5.04 -15.26
CA PHE A 24 4.36 -3.60 -15.31
C PHE A 24 3.11 -2.76 -15.08
N CYS A 25 3.24 -1.75 -14.22
CA CYS A 25 2.22 -0.73 -13.97
C CYS A 25 1.79 -0.05 -15.29
N THR A 26 0.48 0.03 -15.51
CA THR A 26 -0.13 0.65 -16.70
C THR A 26 -0.73 2.03 -16.43
N MET A 27 -0.71 2.50 -15.18
CA MET A 27 -1.15 3.86 -14.86
C MET A 27 -0.28 4.87 -15.61
N ASN A 28 -0.93 5.86 -16.23
CA ASN A 28 -0.22 6.97 -16.85
C ASN A 28 0.17 8.00 -15.76
N GLY A 29 1.14 8.88 -16.03
CA GLY A 29 1.65 9.83 -15.03
C GLY A 29 0.65 10.90 -14.55
N GLU A 30 -0.62 10.83 -14.99
CA GLU A 30 -1.70 11.70 -14.53
C GLU A 30 -2.34 11.16 -13.23
N GLU A 31 -2.17 9.87 -12.96
CA GLU A 31 -2.65 9.20 -11.75
C GLU A 31 -1.49 8.90 -10.79
N VAL A 32 -1.74 9.04 -9.48
CA VAL A 32 -0.73 8.76 -8.45
C VAL A 32 -1.08 7.46 -7.73
N CYS A 33 -0.21 6.46 -7.87
CA CYS A 33 -0.34 5.19 -7.13
C CYS A 33 -0.24 5.44 -5.62
N ALA A 34 -1.32 5.14 -4.87
CA ALA A 34 -1.37 5.36 -3.42
C ALA A 34 -0.26 4.63 -2.66
N VAL A 35 0.06 3.38 -3.06
CA VAL A 35 1.17 2.63 -2.44
C VAL A 35 2.50 3.34 -2.63
N GLN A 36 2.78 3.90 -3.81
CA GLN A 36 4.02 4.65 -4.05
C GLN A 36 4.04 5.99 -3.31
N LEU A 37 2.90 6.70 -3.31
CA LEU A 37 2.75 8.00 -2.65
C LEU A 37 2.99 7.89 -1.14
N TYR A 38 2.36 6.91 -0.50
CA TYR A 38 2.40 6.73 0.94
C TYR A 38 3.45 5.72 1.40
N LEU A 39 4.31 5.20 0.51
CA LEU A 39 5.32 4.19 0.87
C LEU A 39 6.15 4.55 2.11
N PRO A 40 6.67 5.78 2.28
CA PRO A 40 7.40 6.13 3.50
C PRO A 40 6.56 5.96 4.76
N LYS A 41 5.29 6.37 4.71
CA LYS A 41 4.37 6.27 5.85
C LYS A 41 3.93 4.84 6.13
N ILE A 42 3.71 4.04 5.09
CA ILE A 42 3.43 2.61 5.20
C ILE A 42 4.58 1.89 5.92
N VAL A 43 5.83 2.17 5.54
CA VAL A 43 7.00 1.58 6.20
C VAL A 43 7.07 2.00 7.67
N GLU A 44 6.85 3.28 7.97
CA GLU A 44 6.79 3.79 9.34
C GLU A 44 5.73 3.06 10.19
N ILE A 45 4.53 2.85 9.64
CA ILE A 45 3.43 2.10 10.28
C ILE A 45 3.82 0.64 10.51
N VAL A 46 4.47 0.00 9.53
CA VAL A 46 4.92 -1.39 9.69
C VAL A 46 6.00 -1.50 10.77
N HIS A 47 6.85 -0.48 10.93
CA HIS A 47 7.90 -0.45 11.96
C HIS A 47 7.40 -0.03 13.33
N SER A 48 6.28 0.69 13.43
CA SER A 48 5.71 1.13 14.71
C SER A 48 4.94 0.01 15.43
N LEU A 49 4.59 -1.07 14.72
CA LEU A 49 3.86 -2.21 15.24
C LEU A 49 4.69 -3.50 15.15
N ASP A 50 4.83 -4.19 16.28
CA ASP A 50 5.28 -5.58 16.34
C ASP A 50 4.09 -6.47 16.69
N SER A 51 3.22 -6.69 15.70
CA SER A 51 1.98 -7.45 15.86
C SER A 51 1.92 -8.61 14.86
N GLU A 52 1.40 -9.75 15.33
CA GLU A 52 1.02 -10.88 14.48
C GLU A 52 -0.37 -10.68 13.84
N ASN A 53 -1.15 -9.73 14.34
CA ASN A 53 -2.48 -9.41 13.84
C ASN A 53 -2.40 -8.44 12.66
N ILE A 54 -2.60 -8.95 11.44
CA ILE A 54 -2.52 -8.14 10.22
C ILE A 54 -3.55 -6.99 10.18
N GLU A 55 -4.68 -7.15 10.88
CA GLU A 55 -5.76 -6.16 10.89
C GLU A 55 -5.38 -4.89 11.65
N GLU A 56 -4.46 -4.97 12.62
CA GLU A 56 -3.94 -3.79 13.33
C GLU A 56 -3.16 -2.87 12.40
N TYR A 57 -2.39 -3.44 11.46
CA TYR A 57 -1.72 -2.65 10.43
C TYR A 57 -2.72 -1.97 9.49
N TYR A 58 -3.77 -2.68 9.09
CA TYR A 58 -4.81 -2.10 8.23
C TYR A 58 -5.52 -0.92 8.92
N GLN A 59 -5.91 -1.09 10.18
CA GLN A 59 -6.58 -0.04 10.92
C GLN A 59 -5.68 1.18 11.10
N LEU A 60 -4.40 0.98 11.42
CA LEU A 60 -3.45 2.08 11.55
C LEU A 60 -3.18 2.78 10.20
N MET A 61 -3.11 2.04 9.10
CA MET A 61 -3.06 2.63 7.75
C MET A 61 -4.30 3.47 7.45
N LYS A 62 -5.51 3.03 7.84
CA LYS A 62 -6.71 3.85 7.69
C LYS A 62 -6.62 5.14 8.48
N ASP A 63 -6.21 5.06 9.74
CA ASP A 63 -6.19 6.21 10.64
C ASP A 63 -5.13 7.24 10.22
N GLU A 64 -3.96 6.79 9.77
CA GLU A 64 -2.84 7.70 9.45
C GLU A 64 -2.76 8.12 7.97
N ILE A 65 -3.12 7.22 7.04
CA ILE A 65 -3.04 7.50 5.60
C ILE A 65 -4.37 8.04 5.08
N CYS A 66 -5.51 7.39 5.40
CA CYS A 66 -6.78 7.80 4.81
C CYS A 66 -7.24 9.18 5.31
N ALA A 67 -6.88 9.57 6.53
CA ALA A 67 -7.15 10.92 7.05
C ALA A 67 -6.51 12.05 6.23
N ASN A 68 -5.47 11.72 5.46
CA ASN A 68 -4.72 12.65 4.60
C ASN A 68 -4.88 12.32 3.11
N CYS A 69 -5.89 11.51 2.75
CA CYS A 69 -6.12 11.07 1.39
C CYS A 69 -7.16 11.98 0.70
N ASN A 70 -6.83 12.44 -0.51
CA ASN A 70 -7.72 13.29 -1.32
C ASN A 70 -9.03 12.57 -1.73
N SER A 71 -9.08 11.25 -1.59
CA SER A 71 -10.27 10.46 -1.90
C SER A 71 -11.27 10.36 -0.75
N LEU A 72 -10.90 10.84 0.45
CA LEU A 72 -11.80 10.95 1.58
C LEU A 72 -12.64 12.22 1.43
N ASP A 73 -13.97 12.08 1.41
CA ASP A 73 -14.87 13.23 1.38
C ASP A 73 -15.09 13.83 2.80
N GLY A 74 -15.76 14.98 2.86
CA GLY A 74 -16.05 15.66 4.12
C GLY A 74 -16.99 14.90 5.08
N ASN A 75 -17.57 13.78 4.64
CA ASN A 75 -18.42 12.90 5.44
C ASN A 75 -17.70 11.60 5.84
N GLY A 76 -16.42 11.43 5.46
CA GLY A 76 -15.62 10.24 5.76
C GLY A 76 -15.80 9.08 4.77
N ALA A 77 -16.54 9.27 3.68
CA ALA A 77 -16.68 8.28 2.61
C ALA A 77 -15.45 8.31 1.68
N CYS A 78 -15.11 7.18 1.06
CA CYS A 78 -13.99 7.09 0.14
C CYS A 78 -14.39 6.30 -1.09
N TYR A 79 -14.55 7.01 -2.21
CA TYR A 79 -14.99 6.40 -3.47
C TYR A 79 -14.05 5.28 -3.94
N LEU A 80 -12.74 5.38 -3.67
CA LEU A 80 -11.79 4.32 -4.00
C LEU A 80 -11.99 3.04 -3.20
N ARG A 81 -12.49 3.12 -1.95
CA ARG A 81 -12.81 1.90 -1.19
C ARG A 81 -14.17 1.35 -1.60
N ASP A 82 -15.13 2.22 -1.87
CA ASP A 82 -16.47 1.82 -2.28
C ASP A 82 -16.45 1.09 -3.64
N ASP A 83 -15.62 1.56 -4.57
CA ASP A 83 -15.38 0.90 -5.86
C ASP A 83 -14.29 -0.19 -5.79
N VAL A 84 -13.84 -0.53 -4.59
CA VAL A 84 -12.75 -1.45 -4.29
C VAL A 84 -11.39 -0.99 -4.85
N ASN A 85 -11.27 0.07 -5.65
CA ASN A 85 -10.04 0.52 -6.36
C ASN A 85 -8.86 1.03 -5.51
N CYS A 86 -8.95 1.12 -4.18
CA CYS A 86 -7.83 1.55 -3.34
C CYS A 86 -6.72 0.49 -3.28
N SER A 87 -5.55 0.75 -3.86
CA SER A 87 -4.42 -0.18 -3.86
C SER A 87 -3.86 -0.49 -2.47
N ILE A 88 -3.91 0.45 -1.53
CA ILE A 88 -3.54 0.16 -0.12
C ILE A 88 -4.55 -0.80 0.51
N ASP A 89 -5.84 -0.55 0.30
CA ASP A 89 -6.93 -1.38 0.85
C ASP A 89 -6.92 -2.80 0.26
N ARG A 90 -6.68 -2.94 -1.04
CA ARG A 90 -6.60 -4.26 -1.70
C ARG A 90 -5.40 -5.08 -1.27
N TYR A 91 -4.24 -4.45 -1.14
CA TYR A 91 -2.96 -5.16 -1.03
C TYR A 91 -2.28 -5.01 0.32
N TYR A 92 -2.93 -4.44 1.35
CA TYR A 92 -2.30 -4.16 2.64
C TYR A 92 -1.57 -5.37 3.23
N MET A 93 -2.18 -6.56 3.17
CA MET A 93 -1.58 -7.78 3.71
C MET A 93 -0.23 -8.09 3.04
N ILE A 94 -0.20 -8.00 1.71
CA ILE A 94 0.99 -8.31 0.90
C ILE A 94 2.04 -7.21 1.06
N ILE A 95 1.62 -5.95 1.18
CA ILE A 95 2.50 -4.81 1.45
C ILE A 95 3.21 -5.00 2.80
N VAL A 96 2.46 -5.30 3.87
CA VAL A 96 3.02 -5.53 5.21
C VAL A 96 3.98 -6.71 5.21
N ASP A 97 3.58 -7.85 4.63
CA ASP A 97 4.43 -9.04 4.53
C ASP A 97 5.72 -8.76 3.74
N THR A 98 5.62 -8.05 2.61
CA THR A 98 6.77 -7.65 1.79
C THR A 98 7.75 -6.80 2.60
N ILE A 99 7.26 -5.80 3.34
CA ILE A 99 8.13 -4.94 4.16
C ILE A 99 8.80 -5.76 5.27
N LYS A 100 8.05 -6.61 6.00
CA LYS A 100 8.59 -7.48 7.03
C LYS A 100 9.68 -8.42 6.48
N LYS A 101 9.48 -9.00 5.28
CA LYS A 101 10.49 -9.84 4.61
C LYS A 101 11.75 -9.06 4.24
N VAL A 102 11.62 -7.84 3.74
CA VAL A 102 12.76 -6.95 3.45
C VAL A 102 13.54 -6.60 4.72
N ASP A 103 12.87 -6.45 5.85
CA ASP A 103 13.54 -6.15 7.13
C ASP A 103 14.22 -7.37 7.74
N ALA A 104 13.63 -8.55 7.55
CA ALA A 104 14.25 -9.82 7.89
C ALA A 104 15.38 -10.26 6.93
N GLY A 105 15.62 -9.51 5.84
CA GLY A 105 16.63 -9.85 4.83
C GLY A 105 16.29 -11.08 3.99
N LEU A 106 14.99 -11.41 3.86
CA LEU A 106 14.50 -12.55 3.09
C LEU A 106 14.33 -12.25 1.60
N ILE A 107 14.12 -10.98 1.26
CA ILE A 107 13.99 -10.45 -0.11
C ILE A 107 14.66 -9.08 -0.26
#